data_AF-A0AB38P050-F1
#
_entry.id   AF-A0AB38P050-F1
#
_cell.length_a   1.000
_cell.length_b   1.000
_cell.length_c   1.000
_cell.angle_alpha   90.00
_cell.angle_beta   90.00
_cell.angle_gamma   90.00
#
_symmetry.space_group_name_H-M   'P 1'
#
loop_
_entity.id
_entity.type
_entity.pdbx_description
1 polymer ?
#
loop_
_entity_poly.entity_id
_entity_poly.type
_entity_poly.pdbx_seq_one_letter_code
_entity_poly.pdbx_strand_id
1 'polypeptide(L)'
;MGELIIAPYKHAHLLEYDVDRHDDWFFARELQNGVITLKIPRLLFTGSAAKITMQPDNYYKSGYLWKTLYPIGYTEDDIIRTLNEAFNNIDRDDSNYPTSEQGSGVLYGYALVNAPLKTIKLRIQLRGNQIQSVFPAWEQPFTGNTGKPYSHSNSISFNIAESTVYYEKFSNPWGHIFQEESPSADALLDITPTFILHRPRRDSSITIDNWRDMREKELMEIAPSMSYEDLQRIENYLQDYVCSKNPYGVQYSLYTSLFDQICQDDELFNAAQLFENIAECIQVLTHSDIENGTRRAIDAMVRFISMAVVHTGGLCTLQFKRVLGEFLKAALGHPDENSSRDFFAALASSSCRAALYSEFDLSPFVKENNKLGRSLFGFPEVDIELKPGHLYEYLSLNLGENYLLTLSKDERLAIARGCFPTAELHAMVADTMLFLSGIDFQFFMPIRLNPGRLAEKSPPSEEDLTAVVRDYSRMLVIYRQRIVMEDPDAYKAEIDPEKVATEENFNLIRQKHKRAFVWMMHEAMLKGLIKLADHLGYDNLKAKSGDMLSQLPKEVIPTPKPVPDYILDRQDKLEVPVQDVSVDNLVELILGLDSHVSD
;
A
#
# COMPACT_ATOMS: atom_id res chain seq x y z
N MET A 1 -8.85 -32.08 9.31
CA MET A 1 -8.96 -30.65 9.68
C MET A 1 -9.72 -30.58 10.99
N GLY A 2 -9.08 -30.18 12.10
CA GLY A 2 -9.77 -30.00 13.37
C GLY A 2 -10.58 -28.71 13.33
N GLU A 3 -11.88 -28.79 13.62
CA GLU A 3 -12.72 -27.63 13.88
C GLU A 3 -12.07 -26.81 14.99
N LEU A 4 -11.50 -25.67 14.62
CA LEU A 4 -11.14 -24.62 15.56
C LEU A 4 -12.48 -24.08 16.09
N ILE A 5 -12.93 -24.64 17.22
CA ILE A 5 -14.02 -24.08 18.02
C ILE A 5 -13.47 -22.77 18.61
N ILE A 6 -13.59 -21.70 17.85
CA ILE A 6 -13.33 -20.34 18.32
C ILE A 6 -14.60 -19.92 19.08
N ALA A 7 -14.46 -19.63 20.37
CA ALA A 7 -15.49 -18.98 21.20
C ALA A 7 -15.95 -17.64 20.55
N PRO A 8 -17.06 -17.00 20.96
CA PRO A 8 -17.86 -16.10 20.12
C PRO A 8 -17.22 -14.71 19.95
N TYR A 9 -16.06 -14.63 19.31
CA TYR A 9 -15.47 -13.40 18.84
C TYR A 9 -16.02 -13.10 17.46
N LYS A 10 -16.55 -11.89 17.26
CA LYS A 10 -17.12 -11.43 15.99
C LYS A 10 -15.99 -11.00 15.04
N HIS A 11 -15.20 -11.97 14.58
CA HIS A 11 -14.18 -11.70 13.55
C HIS A 11 -14.77 -11.86 12.16
N ALA A 12 -14.37 -10.97 11.26
CA ALA A 12 -14.83 -10.97 9.87
C ALA A 12 -13.64 -10.98 8.89
N HIS A 13 -13.89 -11.36 7.64
CA HIS A 13 -12.90 -11.10 6.59
C HIS A 13 -12.69 -9.59 6.44
N LEU A 14 -11.50 -9.14 6.04
CA LEU A 14 -11.18 -7.71 5.92
C LEU A 14 -12.22 -6.92 5.13
N LEU A 15 -12.80 -7.51 4.08
CA LEU A 15 -13.88 -6.89 3.32
C LEU A 15 -15.17 -6.78 4.15
N GLU A 16 -15.57 -7.77 4.93
CA GLU A 16 -16.77 -7.69 5.76
C GLU A 16 -16.60 -6.92 7.07
N TYR A 17 -15.35 -6.59 7.42
CA TYR A 17 -15.05 -5.90 8.67
C TYR A 17 -15.79 -4.56 8.76
N ASP A 18 -16.42 -4.38 9.92
CA ASP A 18 -17.20 -3.23 10.32
C ASP A 18 -16.79 -2.92 11.75
N VAL A 19 -16.16 -1.76 11.95
CA VAL A 19 -15.62 -1.34 13.25
C VAL A 19 -16.71 -1.26 14.32
N ASP A 20 -17.96 -1.04 13.92
CA ASP A 20 -19.10 -0.93 14.84
C ASP A 20 -19.66 -2.31 15.24
N ARG A 21 -19.28 -3.39 14.53
CA ARG A 21 -19.85 -4.74 14.71
C ARG A 21 -18.83 -5.82 15.03
N HIS A 22 -17.57 -5.63 14.62
CA HIS A 22 -16.54 -6.64 14.59
C HIS A 22 -15.34 -6.23 15.45
N ASP A 23 -14.75 -7.20 16.15
CA ASP A 23 -13.64 -6.94 17.07
C ASP A 23 -12.30 -6.85 16.35
N ASP A 24 -12.11 -7.66 15.31
CA ASP A 24 -10.89 -7.72 14.50
C ASP A 24 -11.20 -8.43 13.17
N TRP A 25 -10.23 -8.47 12.27
CA TRP A 25 -10.39 -9.01 10.93
C TRP A 25 -9.24 -9.92 10.50
N PHE A 26 -9.51 -10.82 9.57
CA PHE A 26 -8.49 -11.68 8.93
C PHE A 26 -8.42 -11.42 7.42
N PHE A 27 -7.27 -11.75 6.82
CA PHE A 27 -7.03 -11.55 5.39
C PHE A 27 -6.24 -12.73 4.81
N ALA A 28 -6.64 -13.20 3.64
CA ALA A 28 -5.99 -14.28 2.92
C ALA A 28 -5.68 -13.85 1.48
N ARG A 29 -4.50 -14.20 1.00
CA ARG A 29 -4.06 -13.94 -0.38
C ARG A 29 -3.27 -15.11 -0.93
N GLU A 30 -3.53 -15.45 -2.18
CA GLU A 30 -2.81 -16.43 -2.96
C GLU A 30 -1.59 -15.81 -3.65
N LEU A 31 -0.43 -16.45 -3.54
CA LEU A 31 0.77 -16.09 -4.30
C LEU A 31 0.75 -16.77 -5.67
N GLN A 32 1.57 -16.32 -6.62
CA GLN A 32 1.56 -16.86 -8.00
C GLN A 32 1.84 -18.39 -8.06
N ASN A 33 2.59 -18.92 -7.10
CA ASN A 33 2.85 -20.36 -6.95
C ASN A 33 1.72 -21.11 -6.22
N GLY A 34 0.61 -20.44 -5.95
CA GLY A 34 -0.57 -20.95 -5.25
C GLY A 34 -0.46 -20.92 -3.72
N VAL A 35 0.72 -20.64 -3.14
CA VAL A 35 0.86 -20.62 -1.67
C VAL A 35 -0.07 -19.55 -1.08
N ILE A 36 -0.85 -19.93 -0.08
CA ILE A 36 -1.77 -18.99 0.58
C ILE A 36 -1.07 -18.36 1.77
N THR A 37 -1.12 -17.04 1.82
CA THR A 37 -0.67 -16.25 2.98
C THR A 37 -1.87 -15.79 3.77
N LEU A 38 -1.85 -16.05 5.07
CA LEU A 38 -2.96 -15.80 5.97
C LEU A 38 -2.49 -14.91 7.12
N LYS A 39 -3.20 -13.80 7.28
CA LYS A 39 -3.08 -12.89 8.42
C LYS A 39 -4.24 -13.11 9.37
N ILE A 40 -3.92 -13.38 10.63
CA ILE A 40 -4.90 -13.72 11.64
C ILE A 40 -4.74 -12.78 12.85
N PRO A 41 -5.85 -12.27 13.41
CA PRO A 41 -5.89 -11.57 14.70
C PRO A 41 -5.04 -12.25 15.77
N ARG A 42 -4.22 -11.45 16.47
CA ARG A 42 -3.39 -11.98 17.58
C ARG A 42 -4.25 -12.57 18.69
N LEU A 43 -5.42 -11.99 18.93
CA LEU A 43 -6.37 -12.40 19.95
C LEU A 43 -6.84 -13.85 19.75
N LEU A 44 -6.79 -14.38 18.52
CA LEU A 44 -7.18 -15.75 18.19
C LEU A 44 -6.14 -16.81 18.58
N PHE A 45 -4.95 -16.42 19.03
CA PHE A 45 -3.90 -17.35 19.43
C PHE A 45 -3.65 -17.33 20.93
N THR A 46 -3.92 -18.46 21.59
CA THR A 46 -3.59 -18.69 23.00
C THR A 46 -2.30 -19.50 23.12
N GLY A 47 -1.41 -19.10 24.05
CA GLY A 47 -0.24 -19.91 24.46
C GLY A 47 1.10 -19.61 23.77
N SER A 48 2.11 -20.41 24.13
CA SER A 48 3.53 -20.25 23.76
C SER A 48 3.81 -20.30 22.25
N ALA A 49 2.96 -21.00 21.48
CA ALA A 49 3.08 -21.12 20.02
C ALA A 49 2.88 -19.78 19.28
N ALA A 50 2.10 -18.85 19.88
CA ALA A 50 1.96 -17.49 19.37
C ALA A 50 3.30 -16.74 19.42
N LYS A 51 4.08 -16.90 20.50
CA LYS A 51 5.38 -16.20 20.66
C LYS A 51 6.43 -16.59 19.61
N ILE A 52 6.39 -17.81 19.10
CA ILE A 52 7.33 -18.30 18.07
C ILE A 52 6.98 -17.74 16.69
N THR A 53 5.69 -17.54 16.42
CA THR A 53 5.16 -17.00 15.15
C THR A 53 5.04 -15.47 15.18
N MET A 54 5.32 -14.83 16.33
CA MET A 54 5.41 -13.37 16.52
C MET A 54 6.69 -12.73 15.92
N GLN A 55 7.64 -13.53 15.45
CA GLN A 55 8.91 -13.05 14.91
C GLN A 55 9.25 -13.77 13.60
N PRO A 56 8.47 -13.58 12.51
CA PRO A 56 8.82 -14.18 11.23
C PRO A 56 10.21 -13.69 10.77
N ASP A 57 10.56 -12.44 11.08
CA ASP A 57 11.91 -11.86 11.05
C ASP A 57 11.87 -10.47 11.75
N ASN A 58 13.01 -9.91 12.17
CA ASN A 58 13.13 -8.62 12.89
C ASN A 58 12.46 -7.45 12.14
N TYR A 59 12.34 -7.57 10.82
CA TYR A 59 11.72 -6.58 9.95
C TYR A 59 10.17 -6.66 9.88
N TYR A 60 9.50 -7.68 10.44
CA TYR A 60 8.06 -7.96 10.20
C TYR A 60 7.19 -8.04 11.48
N LYS A 61 7.49 -7.24 12.50
CA LYS A 61 6.68 -7.11 13.72
C LYS A 61 5.38 -6.33 13.42
N SER A 62 4.37 -7.01 12.90
CA SER A 62 3.10 -6.41 12.43
C SER A 62 1.97 -6.40 13.47
N GLY A 63 2.15 -7.02 14.64
CA GLY A 63 1.08 -7.19 15.64
C GLY A 63 0.09 -8.31 15.34
N TYR A 64 0.21 -8.98 14.19
CA TYR A 64 -0.66 -10.10 13.75
C TYR A 64 0.11 -11.40 13.60
N LEU A 65 -0.62 -12.53 13.61
CA LEU A 65 -0.05 -13.82 13.28
C LEU A 65 -0.10 -14.07 11.78
N TRP A 66 1.05 -14.45 11.25
CA TRP A 66 1.25 -14.77 9.85
C TRP A 66 1.44 -16.28 9.68
N LYS A 67 0.64 -16.89 8.80
CA LYS A 67 0.72 -18.30 8.45
C LYS A 67 0.69 -18.49 6.94
N THR A 68 1.33 -19.55 6.49
CA THR A 68 1.35 -19.99 5.09
C THR A 68 0.67 -21.34 4.98
N LEU A 69 -0.16 -21.50 3.95
CA LEU A 69 -0.85 -22.75 3.64
C LEU A 69 -0.48 -23.20 2.24
N TYR A 70 -0.61 -24.50 1.99
CA TYR A 70 -0.46 -25.08 0.65
C TYR A 70 -1.54 -24.55 -0.31
N PRO A 71 -1.31 -24.64 -1.63
CA PRO A 71 -2.28 -24.17 -2.61
C PRO A 71 -3.67 -24.76 -2.48
N ILE A 72 -4.68 -23.96 -2.86
CA ILE A 72 -6.08 -24.38 -2.88
C ILE A 72 -6.20 -25.57 -3.85
N GLY A 73 -6.65 -26.71 -3.34
CA GLY A 73 -6.78 -27.95 -4.12
C GLY A 73 -5.66 -28.98 -3.91
N TYR A 74 -4.60 -28.67 -3.16
CA TYR A 74 -3.60 -29.69 -2.81
C TYR A 74 -4.21 -30.81 -1.97
N THR A 75 -4.06 -32.04 -2.44
CA THR A 75 -4.39 -33.25 -1.67
C THR A 75 -3.26 -33.62 -0.71
N GLU A 76 -3.51 -34.59 0.18
CA GLU A 76 -2.45 -35.15 1.04
C GLU A 76 -1.29 -35.72 0.22
N ASP A 77 -1.59 -36.41 -0.89
CA ASP A 77 -0.58 -36.97 -1.79
C ASP A 77 0.26 -35.89 -2.47
N ASP A 78 -0.35 -34.76 -2.83
CA ASP A 78 0.38 -33.63 -3.42
C ASP A 78 1.33 -33.00 -2.41
N ILE A 79 0.91 -32.87 -1.16
CA ILE A 79 1.77 -32.39 -0.06
C ILE A 79 2.94 -33.36 0.16
N ILE A 80 2.68 -34.67 0.22
CA ILE A 80 3.72 -35.69 0.40
C ILE A 80 4.72 -35.65 -0.76
N ARG A 81 4.25 -35.54 -2.00
CA ARG A 81 5.10 -35.43 -3.20
C ARG A 81 5.98 -34.19 -3.16
N THR A 82 5.38 -33.04 -2.83
CA THR A 82 6.09 -31.76 -2.66
C THR A 82 7.16 -31.87 -1.58
N LEU A 83 6.86 -32.53 -0.46
CA LEU A 83 7.81 -32.75 0.62
C LEU A 83 8.97 -33.66 0.21
N ASN A 84 8.70 -34.75 -0.52
CA ASN A 84 9.73 -35.65 -1.02
C ASN A 84 10.70 -34.92 -1.97
N GLU A 85 10.17 -34.10 -2.87
CA GLU A 85 11.00 -33.28 -3.76
C GLU A 85 11.83 -32.26 -2.95
N ALA A 86 11.22 -31.58 -1.98
CA ALA A 86 11.92 -30.64 -1.11
C ALA A 86 13.07 -31.28 -0.33
N PHE A 87 12.94 -32.52 0.14
CA PHE A 87 14.03 -33.25 0.79
C PHE A 87 15.20 -33.60 -0.14
N ASN A 88 14.95 -33.76 -1.43
CA ASN A 88 16.01 -33.94 -2.43
C ASN A 88 16.72 -32.62 -2.76
N ASN A 89 16.02 -31.50 -2.53
CA ASN A 89 16.43 -30.14 -2.88
C ASN A 89 16.60 -29.26 -1.63
N ILE A 90 17.33 -29.74 -0.63
CA ILE A 90 17.62 -28.97 0.59
C ILE A 90 18.61 -27.85 0.30
N ASP A 91 18.23 -26.65 0.75
CA ASP A 91 19.09 -25.48 0.82
C ASP A 91 20.14 -25.67 1.91
N ARG A 92 21.39 -25.89 1.52
CA ARG A 92 22.49 -26.13 2.46
C ARG A 92 22.91 -24.89 3.23
N ASP A 93 22.64 -23.71 2.69
CA ASP A 93 23.10 -22.44 3.26
C ASP A 93 22.08 -21.86 4.24
N ASP A 94 20.79 -22.14 4.01
CA ASP A 94 19.69 -21.66 4.85
C ASP A 94 19.24 -22.70 5.91
N SER A 95 19.65 -23.95 5.78
CA SER A 95 19.25 -25.06 6.66
C SER A 95 20.20 -25.30 7.84
N ASN A 96 19.62 -25.70 8.97
CA ASN A 96 20.35 -26.19 10.14
C ASN A 96 19.82 -27.55 10.58
N TYR A 97 20.69 -28.56 10.60
CA TYR A 97 20.34 -29.93 11.00
C TYR A 97 20.35 -30.09 12.52
N PRO A 98 19.50 -30.96 13.10
CA PRO A 98 19.60 -31.32 14.51
C PRO A 98 20.98 -31.92 14.81
N THR A 99 21.57 -31.52 15.93
CA THR A 99 22.82 -32.07 16.46
C THR A 99 22.61 -32.74 17.81
N SER A 100 23.61 -33.43 18.32
CA SER A 100 23.57 -34.01 19.68
C SER A 100 23.43 -32.94 20.78
N GLU A 101 23.92 -31.73 20.54
CA GLU A 101 23.83 -30.59 21.47
C GLU A 101 22.53 -29.78 21.26
N GLN A 102 22.08 -29.68 20.00
CA GLN A 102 20.85 -29.00 19.62
C GLN A 102 19.91 -29.99 18.94
N GLY A 103 19.09 -30.68 19.75
CA GLY A 103 18.20 -31.74 19.28
C GLY A 103 17.07 -31.29 18.33
N SER A 104 16.97 -30.01 18.01
CA SER A 104 16.05 -29.43 17.03
C SER A 104 16.79 -28.86 15.82
N GLY A 105 16.18 -28.96 14.64
CA GLY A 105 16.70 -28.42 13.39
C GLY A 105 15.60 -27.78 12.56
N VAL A 106 16.01 -26.94 11.60
CA VAL A 106 15.12 -26.30 10.64
C VAL A 106 15.77 -26.44 9.27
N LEU A 107 15.13 -27.19 8.38
CA LEU A 107 15.56 -27.30 7.00
C LEU A 107 14.67 -26.45 6.10
N TYR A 108 15.24 -25.96 5.02
CA TYR A 108 14.54 -25.36 3.91
C TYR A 108 14.79 -26.20 2.65
N GLY A 109 13.71 -26.55 1.96
CA GLY A 109 13.78 -27.32 0.72
C GLY A 109 12.89 -26.72 -0.35
N TYR A 110 13.19 -27.01 -1.62
CA TYR A 110 12.44 -26.48 -2.76
C TYR A 110 11.74 -27.60 -3.54
N ALA A 111 10.49 -27.37 -3.90
CA ALA A 111 9.70 -28.28 -4.72
C ALA A 111 9.16 -27.56 -5.95
N LEU A 112 8.75 -28.33 -6.96
CA LEU A 112 8.33 -27.85 -8.28
C LEU A 112 9.39 -26.97 -8.96
N VAL A 113 10.68 -27.28 -8.76
CA VAL A 113 11.78 -26.45 -9.27
C VAL A 113 11.86 -26.41 -10.80
N ASN A 114 11.26 -27.40 -11.48
CA ASN A 114 11.11 -27.46 -12.94
C ASN A 114 10.04 -26.52 -13.49
N ALA A 115 9.20 -25.95 -12.64
CA ALA A 115 8.19 -24.98 -13.00
C ALA A 115 8.47 -23.69 -12.24
N PRO A 116 9.35 -22.79 -12.74
CA PRO A 116 9.83 -21.63 -12.00
C PRO A 116 8.71 -20.83 -11.31
N LEU A 117 7.64 -20.47 -12.05
CA LEU A 117 6.50 -19.70 -11.49
C LEU A 117 5.67 -20.46 -10.44
N LYS A 118 5.84 -21.78 -10.33
CA LYS A 118 5.17 -22.65 -9.36
C LYS A 118 6.12 -23.20 -8.30
N THR A 119 7.40 -22.81 -8.30
CA THR A 119 8.37 -23.29 -7.32
C THR A 119 7.93 -22.89 -5.90
N ILE A 120 7.95 -23.84 -4.96
CA ILE A 120 7.57 -23.61 -3.57
C ILE A 120 8.78 -23.87 -2.67
N LYS A 121 9.11 -22.91 -1.80
CA LYS A 121 10.05 -23.14 -0.69
C LYS A 121 9.27 -23.67 0.51
N LEU A 122 9.70 -24.78 1.09
CA LEU A 122 9.13 -25.38 2.30
C LEU A 122 10.06 -25.17 3.49
N ARG A 123 9.48 -24.92 4.66
CA ARG A 123 10.16 -24.98 5.96
C ARG A 123 9.81 -26.30 6.64
N ILE A 124 10.83 -27.06 7.02
CA ILE A 124 10.72 -28.38 7.63
C ILE A 124 11.35 -28.31 9.02
N GLN A 125 10.54 -28.45 10.08
CA GLN A 125 11.02 -28.43 11.46
C GLN A 125 11.26 -29.85 11.95
N LEU A 126 12.45 -30.10 12.49
CA LEU A 126 12.90 -31.43 12.91
C LEU A 126 13.21 -31.46 14.41
N ARG A 127 13.01 -32.63 15.03
CA ARG A 127 13.56 -32.98 16.35
C ARG A 127 14.15 -34.39 16.28
N GLY A 128 15.47 -34.50 16.38
CA GLY A 128 16.19 -35.72 16.00
C GLY A 128 15.81 -36.13 14.57
N ASN A 129 15.36 -37.37 14.37
CA ASN A 129 14.92 -37.88 13.08
C ASN A 129 13.40 -37.74 12.82
N GLN A 130 12.68 -36.97 13.63
CA GLN A 130 11.23 -36.78 13.48
C GLN A 130 10.90 -35.39 12.94
N ILE A 131 10.08 -35.37 11.89
CA ILE A 131 9.45 -34.16 11.39
C ILE A 131 8.36 -33.73 12.38
N GLN A 132 8.49 -32.51 12.90
CA GLN A 132 7.52 -31.91 13.84
C GLN A 132 6.44 -31.11 13.08
N SER A 133 6.86 -30.39 12.04
CA SER A 133 5.94 -29.63 11.18
C SER A 133 6.59 -29.36 9.82
N VAL A 134 5.75 -29.25 8.79
CA VAL A 134 6.14 -28.83 7.44
C VAL A 134 5.08 -27.90 6.89
N PHE A 135 5.49 -26.76 6.37
CA PHE A 135 4.62 -25.80 5.73
C PHE A 135 5.41 -24.99 4.69
N PRO A 136 4.75 -24.41 3.67
CA PRO A 136 5.40 -23.46 2.78
C PRO A 136 6.10 -22.37 3.60
N ALA A 137 7.35 -22.06 3.30
CA ALA A 137 8.09 -21.05 4.04
C ALA A 137 7.44 -19.67 3.88
N TRP A 138 7.64 -18.80 4.88
CA TRP A 138 7.19 -17.42 4.79
C TRP A 138 7.87 -16.71 3.60
N GLU A 139 9.17 -16.92 3.44
CA GLU A 139 9.90 -16.44 2.27
C GLU A 139 9.75 -17.47 1.15
N GLN A 140 9.10 -17.07 0.06
CA GLN A 140 9.02 -17.85 -1.18
C GLN A 140 10.18 -17.47 -2.12
N PRO A 141 10.61 -18.40 -3.01
CA PRO A 141 11.78 -18.17 -3.85
C PRO A 141 11.57 -17.01 -4.82
N PHE A 142 12.67 -16.41 -5.28
CA PHE A 142 12.63 -15.42 -6.34
C PHE A 142 12.39 -16.08 -7.70
N THR A 143 11.17 -16.55 -7.95
CA THR A 143 10.78 -17.18 -9.22
C THR A 143 9.45 -16.59 -9.72
N GLY A 144 9.52 -15.50 -10.49
CA GLY A 144 8.33 -14.73 -10.88
C GLY A 144 7.77 -13.84 -9.75
N ASN A 145 6.46 -13.70 -9.67
CA ASN A 145 5.70 -12.97 -8.65
C ASN A 145 5.45 -13.79 -7.37
N THR A 146 6.35 -14.73 -7.07
CA THR A 146 6.26 -15.61 -5.92
C THR A 146 7.12 -15.09 -4.76
N GLY A 147 8.17 -14.35 -5.07
CA GLY A 147 9.21 -13.96 -4.11
C GLY A 147 8.82 -12.80 -3.21
N LYS A 148 8.36 -13.17 -2.01
CA LYS A 148 8.13 -12.40 -0.78
C LYS A 148 6.68 -11.97 -0.56
N PRO A 149 5.96 -12.61 0.39
CA PRO A 149 4.74 -12.06 0.92
C PRO A 149 5.10 -10.87 1.79
N TYR A 150 5.29 -9.73 1.13
CA TYR A 150 5.11 -8.40 1.69
C TYR A 150 6.39 -7.73 2.15
N SER A 151 6.88 -6.79 1.32
CA SER A 151 7.60 -5.62 1.83
C SER A 151 6.82 -5.00 3.01
N HIS A 152 7.48 -4.20 3.84
CA HIS A 152 6.82 -3.59 5.00
C HIS A 152 5.49 -2.90 4.63
N SER A 153 5.41 -2.28 3.44
CA SER A 153 4.18 -1.74 2.84
C SER A 153 3.00 -2.71 2.91
N ASN A 154 3.15 -3.88 2.32
CA ASN A 154 2.08 -4.87 2.28
C ASN A 154 1.78 -5.48 3.66
N SER A 155 2.75 -5.45 4.60
CA SER A 155 2.55 -5.88 5.99
C SER A 155 1.75 -4.89 6.84
N ILE A 156 1.49 -3.69 6.32
CA ILE A 156 0.72 -2.65 7.01
C ILE A 156 -0.50 -2.19 6.19
N SER A 157 -0.52 -2.44 4.87
CA SER A 157 -1.55 -1.98 3.94
C SER A 157 -2.63 -3.01 3.62
N PHE A 158 -2.26 -4.29 3.57
CA PHE A 158 -3.18 -5.41 3.31
C PHE A 158 -4.04 -5.20 2.06
N ASN A 159 -3.37 -4.82 0.98
CA ASN A 159 -4.06 -4.42 -0.25
C ASN A 159 -4.93 -5.54 -0.80
N ILE A 160 -6.17 -5.21 -1.15
CA ILE A 160 -7.05 -6.05 -1.94
C ILE A 160 -6.47 -6.16 -3.36
N ALA A 161 -6.43 -7.39 -3.87
CA ALA A 161 -5.94 -7.72 -5.20
C ALA A 161 -6.81 -8.82 -5.79
N GLU A 162 -6.70 -9.11 -7.08
CA GLU A 162 -7.38 -10.26 -7.71
C GLU A 162 -7.01 -11.57 -7.01
N SER A 163 -5.77 -11.68 -6.55
CA SER A 163 -5.28 -12.81 -5.74
C SER A 163 -5.82 -12.87 -4.29
N THR A 164 -6.68 -11.95 -3.87
CA THR A 164 -7.34 -12.03 -2.56
C THR A 164 -8.27 -13.23 -2.54
N VAL A 165 -8.14 -14.08 -1.52
CA VAL A 165 -8.93 -15.32 -1.43
C VAL A 165 -10.27 -14.99 -0.80
N TYR A 166 -11.33 -15.06 -1.60
CA TYR A 166 -12.71 -14.90 -1.15
C TYR A 166 -13.24 -16.23 -0.62
N TYR A 167 -13.88 -16.21 0.54
CA TYR A 167 -14.72 -17.33 0.97
C TYR A 167 -16.11 -17.12 0.34
N GLU A 168 -16.69 -18.15 -0.28
CA GLU A 168 -17.94 -18.11 -1.07
C GLU A 168 -19.17 -17.51 -0.34
N LYS A 169 -19.05 -17.23 0.97
CA LYS A 169 -20.08 -16.56 1.79
C LYS A 169 -20.05 -15.03 1.75
N PHE A 170 -19.01 -14.40 1.17
CA PHE A 170 -18.76 -12.96 1.28
C PHE A 170 -19.32 -12.13 0.11
N SER A 171 -20.44 -12.57 -0.48
CA SER A 171 -20.87 -12.18 -1.83
C SER A 171 -21.65 -10.86 -1.94
N ASN A 172 -21.80 -10.05 -0.89
CA ASN A 172 -22.69 -8.88 -0.98
C ASN A 172 -22.23 -7.56 -0.33
N PRO A 173 -20.94 -7.17 -0.37
CA PRO A 173 -20.51 -6.01 0.40
C PRO A 173 -20.87 -4.66 -0.23
N TRP A 174 -21.21 -4.56 -1.52
CA TRP A 174 -21.06 -3.32 -2.27
C TRP A 174 -22.04 -2.16 -1.96
N GLY A 175 -22.89 -2.32 -0.95
CA GLY A 175 -23.84 -1.30 -0.52
C GLY A 175 -25.10 -1.26 -1.38
N HIS A 176 -26.04 -0.41 -0.98
CA HIS A 176 -27.38 -0.35 -1.55
C HIS A 176 -27.43 0.16 -3.01
N ILE A 177 -26.33 0.74 -3.51
CA ILE A 177 -26.22 1.23 -4.89
C ILE A 177 -26.05 0.10 -5.91
N PHE A 178 -25.69 -1.12 -5.49
CA PHE A 178 -25.57 -2.27 -6.38
C PHE A 178 -26.89 -3.03 -6.40
N GLN A 179 -27.57 -3.01 -7.56
CA GLN A 179 -28.79 -3.74 -7.83
C GLN A 179 -28.48 -4.82 -8.87
N GLU A 180 -28.73 -6.09 -8.53
CA GLU A 180 -28.52 -7.23 -9.44
C GLU A 180 -27.10 -7.27 -10.04
N GLU A 181 -26.07 -7.08 -9.18
CA GLU A 181 -24.64 -7.08 -9.54
C GLU A 181 -24.16 -5.88 -10.40
N SER A 182 -25.03 -4.89 -10.67
CA SER A 182 -24.68 -3.67 -11.41
C SER A 182 -24.94 -2.40 -10.58
N PRO A 183 -24.15 -1.33 -10.74
CA PRO A 183 -24.40 -0.08 -10.02
C PRO A 183 -25.58 0.70 -10.62
N SER A 184 -26.44 1.24 -9.76
CA SER A 184 -27.56 2.11 -10.13
C SER A 184 -27.14 3.59 -10.06
N ALA A 185 -27.27 4.30 -11.19
CA ALA A 185 -27.02 5.74 -11.27
C ALA A 185 -27.96 6.52 -10.34
N ASP A 186 -29.26 6.21 -10.37
CA ASP A 186 -30.27 6.87 -9.54
C ASP A 186 -29.96 6.70 -8.04
N ALA A 187 -29.59 5.49 -7.61
CA ALA A 187 -29.23 5.24 -6.21
C ALA A 187 -27.96 6.00 -5.79
N LEU A 188 -26.97 6.11 -6.67
CA LEU A 188 -25.76 6.87 -6.41
C LEU A 188 -26.05 8.38 -6.30
N LEU A 189 -26.89 8.92 -7.19
CA LEU A 189 -27.30 10.32 -7.15
C LEU A 189 -28.12 10.65 -5.89
N ASP A 190 -29.01 9.75 -5.47
CA ASP A 190 -29.86 9.93 -4.28
C ASP A 190 -29.05 10.09 -2.98
N ILE A 191 -27.96 9.34 -2.83
CA ILE A 191 -27.12 9.42 -1.63
C ILE A 191 -26.07 10.54 -1.67
N THR A 192 -25.74 11.05 -2.84
CA THR A 192 -24.64 12.01 -2.99
C THR A 192 -25.07 13.41 -2.52
N PRO A 193 -24.32 14.08 -1.63
CA PRO A 193 -24.69 15.40 -1.15
C PRO A 193 -24.85 16.42 -2.29
N THR A 194 -25.88 17.27 -2.19
CA THR A 194 -26.24 18.22 -3.26
C THR A 194 -25.10 19.15 -3.66
N PHE A 195 -24.27 19.62 -2.72
CA PHE A 195 -23.14 20.50 -3.02
C PHE A 195 -22.01 19.81 -3.82
N ILE A 196 -21.96 18.47 -3.79
CA ILE A 196 -21.06 17.65 -4.61
C ILE A 196 -21.64 17.52 -6.02
N LEU A 197 -22.93 17.19 -6.14
CA LEU A 197 -23.59 17.05 -7.45
C LEU A 197 -23.43 18.32 -8.30
N HIS A 198 -23.54 19.49 -7.67
CA HIS A 198 -23.39 20.80 -8.31
C HIS A 198 -21.93 21.30 -8.38
N ARG A 199 -20.93 20.45 -8.08
CA ARG A 199 -19.52 20.86 -8.18
C ARG A 199 -19.21 21.24 -9.63
N PRO A 200 -18.69 22.45 -9.89
CA PRO A 200 -18.33 22.81 -11.26
C PRO A 200 -17.18 21.92 -11.74
N ARG A 201 -17.19 21.52 -13.02
CA ARG A 201 -16.02 20.83 -13.61
C ARG A 201 -14.86 21.83 -13.70
N ARG A 202 -13.66 21.38 -13.34
CA ARG A 202 -12.46 22.21 -13.44
C ARG A 202 -12.18 22.54 -14.91
N ASP A 203 -12.01 23.82 -15.20
CA ASP A 203 -11.46 24.27 -16.47
C ASP A 203 -9.96 23.94 -16.51
N SER A 204 -9.51 23.26 -17.58
CA SER A 204 -8.11 22.95 -17.82
C SER A 204 -7.15 24.16 -17.85
N SER A 205 -7.66 25.38 -18.04
CA SER A 205 -6.87 26.61 -17.94
C SER A 205 -6.54 27.01 -16.49
N ILE A 206 -7.25 26.46 -15.51
CA ILE A 206 -7.03 26.71 -14.08
C ILE A 206 -6.14 25.59 -13.52
N THR A 207 -5.02 25.98 -12.91
CA THR A 207 -4.13 25.03 -12.22
C THR A 207 -4.88 24.34 -11.08
N ILE A 208 -4.52 23.09 -10.80
CA ILE A 208 -5.17 22.30 -9.72
C ILE A 208 -5.09 23.01 -8.36
N ASP A 209 -3.97 23.64 -8.04
CA ASP A 209 -3.82 24.35 -6.75
C ASP A 209 -4.77 25.56 -6.67
N ASN A 210 -4.87 26.37 -7.74
CA ASN A 210 -5.84 27.48 -7.79
C ASN A 210 -7.29 26.98 -7.72
N TRP A 211 -7.59 25.86 -8.38
CA TRP A 211 -8.90 25.25 -8.33
C TRP A 211 -9.27 24.80 -6.91
N ARG A 212 -8.35 24.14 -6.22
CA ARG A 212 -8.53 23.71 -4.83
C ARG A 212 -8.75 24.90 -3.91
N ASP A 213 -7.96 25.97 -4.05
CA ASP A 213 -8.12 27.20 -3.25
C ASP A 213 -9.49 27.87 -3.49
N MET A 214 -9.97 27.87 -4.74
CA MET A 214 -11.32 28.37 -5.06
C MET A 214 -12.38 27.48 -4.44
N ARG A 215 -12.26 26.16 -4.61
CA ARG A 215 -13.23 25.20 -4.09
C ARG A 215 -13.29 25.19 -2.56
N GLU A 216 -12.15 25.28 -1.87
CA GLU A 216 -12.11 25.38 -0.41
C GLU A 216 -12.88 26.59 0.08
N LYS A 217 -12.73 27.76 -0.57
CA LYS A 217 -13.51 28.96 -0.23
C LYS A 217 -15.01 28.76 -0.41
N GLU A 218 -15.43 28.11 -1.49
CA GLU A 218 -16.85 27.77 -1.69
C GLU A 218 -17.37 26.85 -0.56
N LEU A 219 -16.61 25.81 -0.20
CA LEU A 219 -17.00 24.89 0.86
C LEU A 219 -17.06 25.58 2.23
N MET A 220 -16.12 26.51 2.51
CA MET A 220 -16.14 27.38 3.68
C MET A 220 -17.37 28.28 3.74
N GLU A 221 -17.87 28.77 2.60
CA GLU A 221 -19.07 29.61 2.55
C GLU A 221 -20.36 28.79 2.72
N ILE A 222 -20.36 27.52 2.26
CA ILE A 222 -21.52 26.64 2.37
C ILE A 222 -21.68 26.10 3.79
N ALA A 223 -20.59 25.68 4.45
CA ALA A 223 -20.65 25.00 5.75
C ALA A 223 -21.45 25.73 6.86
N PRO A 224 -21.35 27.06 7.02
CA PRO A 224 -22.13 27.82 8.01
C PRO A 224 -23.64 27.80 7.79
N SER A 225 -24.05 27.64 6.53
CA SER A 225 -25.45 27.69 6.10
C SER A 225 -26.16 26.33 6.20
N MET A 226 -25.43 25.25 6.48
CA MET A 226 -25.99 23.91 6.51
C MET A 226 -26.86 23.67 7.75
N SER A 227 -28.02 23.06 7.53
CA SER A 227 -28.88 22.61 8.62
C SER A 227 -28.31 21.38 9.33
N TYR A 228 -28.82 21.06 10.51
CA TYR A 228 -28.47 19.81 11.20
C TYR A 228 -28.76 18.59 10.31
N GLU A 229 -29.89 18.60 9.59
CA GLU A 229 -30.28 17.54 8.68
C GLU A 229 -29.32 17.40 7.48
N ASP A 230 -28.80 18.50 6.94
CA ASP A 230 -27.83 18.46 5.85
C ASP A 230 -26.49 17.88 6.32
N LEU A 231 -26.01 18.29 7.49
CA LEU A 231 -24.81 17.73 8.11
C LEU A 231 -24.99 16.23 8.39
N GLN A 232 -26.18 15.82 8.86
CA GLN A 232 -26.49 14.41 9.09
C GLN A 232 -26.48 13.59 7.79
N ARG A 233 -26.94 14.17 6.67
CA ARG A 233 -26.85 13.52 5.36
C ARG A 233 -25.41 13.31 4.92
N ILE A 234 -24.54 14.29 5.15
CA ILE A 234 -23.10 14.15 4.86
C ILE A 234 -22.49 13.03 5.69
N GLU A 235 -22.79 12.97 6.99
CA GLU A 235 -22.32 11.88 7.86
C GLU A 235 -22.83 10.52 7.39
N ASN A 236 -24.11 10.42 7.03
CA ASN A 236 -24.68 9.17 6.52
C ASN A 236 -24.00 8.74 5.21
N TYR A 237 -23.73 9.68 4.30
CA TYR A 237 -22.99 9.42 3.06
C TYR A 237 -21.56 8.92 3.35
N LEU A 238 -20.85 9.56 4.28
CA LEU A 238 -19.50 9.16 4.68
C LEU A 238 -19.49 7.81 5.43
N GLN A 239 -20.56 7.47 6.14
CA GLN A 239 -20.72 6.20 6.85
C GLN A 239 -21.16 5.07 5.93
N ASP A 240 -21.76 5.38 4.77
CA ASP A 240 -22.17 4.39 3.80
C ASP A 240 -20.97 3.53 3.38
N TYR A 241 -21.24 2.26 3.11
CA TYR A 241 -20.21 1.30 2.77
C TYR A 241 -19.50 1.64 1.45
N VAL A 242 -20.22 2.27 0.53
CA VAL A 242 -19.70 2.82 -0.73
C VAL A 242 -18.52 3.74 -0.49
N CYS A 243 -18.64 4.63 0.50
CA CYS A 243 -17.62 5.61 0.84
C CYS A 243 -16.61 5.06 1.85
N SER A 244 -17.09 4.49 2.95
CA SER A 244 -16.24 4.15 4.10
C SER A 244 -15.43 2.88 3.95
N LYS A 245 -15.86 1.92 3.12
CA LYS A 245 -15.16 0.64 2.97
C LYS A 245 -14.31 0.59 1.71
N ASN A 246 -14.95 0.62 0.54
CA ASN A 246 -14.30 0.32 -0.72
C ASN A 246 -14.62 1.33 -1.83
N PRO A 247 -14.30 2.62 -1.64
CA PRO A 247 -14.60 3.66 -2.62
C PRO A 247 -13.90 3.41 -3.97
N TYR A 248 -12.71 2.80 -3.97
CA TYR A 248 -12.02 2.46 -5.23
C TYR A 248 -12.76 1.40 -6.04
N GLY A 249 -13.14 0.29 -5.41
CA GLY A 249 -13.84 -0.79 -6.11
C GLY A 249 -15.22 -0.35 -6.62
N VAL A 250 -15.89 0.54 -5.91
CA VAL A 250 -17.13 1.15 -6.39
C VAL A 250 -16.86 2.07 -7.59
N GLN A 251 -15.90 3.00 -7.48
CA GLN A 251 -15.56 3.90 -8.59
C GLN A 251 -15.16 3.10 -9.84
N TYR A 252 -14.35 2.06 -9.69
CA TYR A 252 -14.01 1.14 -10.77
C TYR A 252 -15.28 0.58 -11.44
N SER A 253 -16.20 0.04 -10.64
CA SER A 253 -17.44 -0.57 -11.14
C SER A 253 -18.36 0.45 -11.82
N LEU A 254 -18.39 1.70 -11.35
CA LEU A 254 -19.13 2.79 -11.97
C LEU A 254 -18.59 3.12 -13.36
N TYR A 255 -17.27 3.25 -13.51
CA TYR A 255 -16.68 3.51 -14.83
C TYR A 255 -16.87 2.33 -15.77
N THR A 256 -16.71 1.08 -15.32
CA THR A 256 -16.89 -0.08 -16.21
C THR A 256 -18.34 -0.29 -16.63
N SER A 257 -19.33 0.20 -15.86
CA SER A 257 -20.75 -0.07 -16.10
C SER A 257 -21.54 1.12 -16.65
N LEU A 258 -21.14 2.35 -16.30
CA LEU A 258 -21.90 3.59 -16.56
C LEU A 258 -21.08 4.64 -17.33
N PHE A 259 -19.97 4.27 -17.98
CA PHE A 259 -19.05 5.20 -18.64
C PHE A 259 -19.74 6.25 -19.53
N ASP A 260 -20.60 5.81 -20.45
CA ASP A 260 -21.29 6.70 -21.38
C ASP A 260 -22.15 7.75 -20.66
N GLN A 261 -22.78 7.37 -19.55
CA GLN A 261 -23.61 8.27 -18.74
C GLN A 261 -22.73 9.25 -17.97
N ILE A 262 -21.62 8.77 -17.37
CA ILE A 262 -20.63 9.61 -16.68
C ILE A 262 -20.07 10.69 -17.63
N CYS A 263 -19.83 10.35 -18.89
CA CYS A 263 -19.36 11.33 -19.87
C CYS A 263 -20.38 12.41 -20.21
N GLN A 264 -21.69 12.11 -20.12
CA GLN A 264 -22.78 12.97 -20.57
C GLN A 264 -23.42 13.79 -19.44
N ASP A 265 -23.29 13.35 -18.20
CA ASP A 265 -23.95 13.92 -17.03
C ASP A 265 -22.91 14.42 -16.01
N ASP A 266 -22.92 15.72 -15.74
CA ASP A 266 -22.01 16.36 -14.78
C ASP A 266 -22.30 15.93 -13.34
N GLU A 267 -23.57 15.72 -12.98
CA GLU A 267 -23.97 15.28 -11.63
C GLU A 267 -23.48 13.85 -11.39
N LEU A 268 -23.68 12.96 -12.37
CA LEU A 268 -23.21 11.58 -12.28
C LEU A 268 -21.68 11.50 -12.30
N PHE A 269 -21.02 12.30 -13.13
CA PHE A 269 -19.56 12.44 -13.09
C PHE A 269 -19.07 12.83 -11.71
N ASN A 270 -19.72 13.81 -11.08
CA ASN A 270 -19.34 14.27 -9.75
C ASN A 270 -19.57 13.21 -8.69
N ALA A 271 -20.71 12.51 -8.74
CA ALA A 271 -21.04 11.42 -7.84
C ALA A 271 -20.03 10.25 -7.95
N ALA A 272 -19.49 10.00 -9.16
CA ALA A 272 -18.49 8.96 -9.38
C ALA A 272 -17.08 9.28 -8.82
N GLN A 273 -16.77 10.53 -8.46
CA GLN A 273 -15.46 10.91 -7.89
C GLN A 273 -15.39 10.65 -6.37
N LEU A 274 -15.59 9.41 -5.94
CA LEU A 274 -15.83 9.06 -4.54
C LEU A 274 -14.77 9.59 -3.56
N PHE A 275 -13.48 9.48 -3.90
CA PHE A 275 -12.40 9.99 -3.03
C PHE A 275 -12.37 11.52 -2.93
N GLU A 276 -12.70 12.24 -4.01
CA GLU A 276 -12.87 13.70 -3.95
C GLU A 276 -14.03 14.05 -3.02
N ASN A 277 -15.14 13.36 -3.19
CA ASN A 277 -16.36 13.61 -2.43
C ASN A 277 -16.12 13.39 -0.93
N ILE A 278 -15.36 12.35 -0.56
CA ILE A 278 -14.96 12.10 0.83
C ILE A 278 -14.13 13.28 1.39
N ALA A 279 -13.16 13.79 0.63
CA ALA A 279 -12.33 14.91 1.07
C ALA A 279 -13.16 16.20 1.26
N GLU A 280 -13.99 16.57 0.28
CA GLU A 280 -14.84 17.77 0.34
C GLU A 280 -15.88 17.67 1.46
N CYS A 281 -16.50 16.50 1.66
CA CYS A 281 -17.42 16.28 2.78
C CYS A 281 -16.75 16.50 4.14
N ILE A 282 -15.52 16.02 4.32
CA ILE A 282 -14.77 16.24 5.56
C ILE A 282 -14.38 17.72 5.72
N GLN A 283 -14.05 18.43 4.64
CA GLN A 283 -13.80 19.87 4.71
C GLN A 283 -15.05 20.64 5.17
N VAL A 284 -16.22 20.35 4.59
CA VAL A 284 -17.50 20.95 5.01
C VAL A 284 -17.79 20.67 6.49
N LEU A 285 -17.68 19.41 6.93
CA LEU A 285 -17.87 19.07 8.34
C LEU A 285 -16.86 19.78 9.24
N THR A 286 -15.60 19.92 8.81
CA THR A 286 -14.54 20.61 9.58
C THR A 286 -14.86 22.09 9.75
N HIS A 287 -15.29 22.77 8.69
CA HIS A 287 -15.67 24.18 8.77
C HIS A 287 -16.91 24.38 9.63
N SER A 288 -17.90 23.49 9.52
CA SER A 288 -19.06 23.49 10.42
C SER A 288 -18.66 23.25 11.89
N ASP A 289 -17.73 22.32 12.15
CA ASP A 289 -17.25 22.03 13.50
C ASP A 289 -16.53 23.24 14.12
N ILE A 290 -15.76 24.00 13.34
CA ILE A 290 -15.08 25.23 13.78
C ILE A 290 -16.08 26.27 14.30
N GLU A 291 -17.21 26.43 13.61
CA GLU A 291 -18.21 27.43 13.99
C GLU A 291 -19.11 26.96 15.14
N ASN A 292 -19.51 25.69 15.12
CA ASN A 292 -20.51 25.15 16.03
C ASN A 292 -19.90 24.45 17.27
N GLY A 293 -18.58 24.28 17.32
CA GLY A 293 -17.89 23.60 18.42
C GLY A 293 -18.20 22.11 18.51
N THR A 294 -18.47 21.47 17.37
CA THR A 294 -18.74 20.03 17.27
C THR A 294 -17.47 19.25 16.88
N ARG A 295 -17.59 17.92 16.70
CA ARG A 295 -16.49 17.01 16.34
C ARG A 295 -16.86 16.01 15.24
N ARG A 296 -17.83 16.38 14.40
CA ARG A 296 -18.41 15.50 13.37
C ARG A 296 -17.37 15.02 12.37
N ALA A 297 -16.50 15.92 11.93
CA ALA A 297 -15.41 15.61 11.00
C ALA A 297 -14.42 14.62 11.62
N ILE A 298 -14.02 14.82 12.89
CA ILE A 298 -13.08 13.91 13.57
C ILE A 298 -13.65 12.50 13.66
N ASP A 299 -14.91 12.37 14.08
CA ASP A 299 -15.55 11.07 14.25
C ASP A 299 -15.73 10.35 12.89
N ALA A 300 -16.09 11.09 11.84
CA ALA A 300 -16.16 10.56 10.48
C ALA A 300 -14.80 10.10 9.95
N MET A 301 -13.73 10.89 10.15
CA MET A 301 -12.37 10.52 9.75
C MET A 301 -11.87 9.27 10.47
N VAL A 302 -12.05 9.19 11.81
CA VAL A 302 -11.64 8.04 12.62
C VAL A 302 -12.33 6.76 12.17
N ARG A 303 -13.64 6.85 11.89
CA ARG A 303 -14.40 5.71 11.38
C ARG A 303 -13.93 5.30 9.99
N PHE A 304 -13.78 6.24 9.06
CA PHE A 304 -13.27 5.97 7.70
C PHE A 304 -11.92 5.26 7.74
N ILE A 305 -10.97 5.79 8.50
CA ILE A 305 -9.62 5.23 8.63
C ILE A 305 -9.67 3.80 9.20
N SER A 306 -10.56 3.53 10.15
CA SER A 306 -10.74 2.20 10.75
C SER A 306 -11.39 1.19 9.80
N MET A 307 -12.18 1.66 8.82
CA MET A 307 -12.98 0.82 7.92
C MET A 307 -12.30 0.51 6.59
N ALA A 308 -11.65 1.52 6.02
CA ALA A 308 -11.28 1.56 4.61
C ALA A 308 -10.27 0.47 4.21
N VAL A 309 -10.43 -0.05 2.99
CA VAL A 309 -9.50 -0.98 2.35
C VAL A 309 -8.80 -0.32 1.16
N VAL A 310 -7.53 -0.65 0.97
CA VAL A 310 -6.72 -0.16 -0.16
C VAL A 310 -6.61 -1.27 -1.21
N HIS A 311 -6.64 -0.91 -2.48
CA HIS A 311 -6.42 -1.84 -3.60
C HIS A 311 -5.01 -1.75 -4.14
N THR A 312 -4.54 -2.87 -4.70
CA THR A 312 -3.34 -2.89 -5.55
C THR A 312 -3.58 -2.15 -6.87
N GLY A 313 -2.51 -1.81 -7.62
CA GLY A 313 -2.63 -1.02 -8.85
C GLY A 313 -2.47 0.49 -8.66
N GLY A 314 -2.08 0.92 -7.45
CA GLY A 314 -1.47 2.22 -7.09
C GLY A 314 -2.32 3.49 -7.27
N LEU A 315 -3.28 3.54 -8.20
CA LEU A 315 -4.24 4.65 -8.30
C LEU A 315 -4.99 4.82 -6.97
N CYS A 316 -5.51 3.71 -6.43
CA CYS A 316 -6.14 3.67 -5.12
C CYS A 316 -5.22 4.23 -4.02
N THR A 317 -3.94 3.86 -4.03
CA THR A 317 -2.94 4.38 -3.08
C THR A 317 -2.78 5.89 -3.19
N LEU A 318 -2.77 6.46 -4.39
CA LEU A 318 -2.68 7.91 -4.59
C LEU A 318 -3.94 8.64 -4.11
N GLN A 319 -5.11 8.11 -4.43
CA GLN A 319 -6.38 8.68 -3.98
C GLN A 319 -6.49 8.67 -2.45
N PHE A 320 -6.13 7.55 -1.80
CA PHE A 320 -6.04 7.47 -0.34
C PHE A 320 -5.00 8.43 0.22
N LYS A 321 -3.82 8.55 -0.41
CA LYS A 321 -2.77 9.45 0.08
C LYS A 321 -3.29 10.88 0.20
N ARG A 322 -4.05 11.33 -0.80
CA ARG A 322 -4.68 12.65 -0.76
C ARG A 322 -5.73 12.77 0.33
N VAL A 323 -6.70 11.86 0.39
CA VAL A 323 -7.76 11.89 1.40
C VAL A 323 -7.18 11.90 2.82
N LEU A 324 -6.24 11.00 3.10
CA LEU A 324 -5.57 10.92 4.41
C LEU A 324 -4.70 12.15 4.69
N GLY A 325 -4.15 12.78 3.66
CA GLY A 325 -3.41 14.04 3.77
C GLY A 325 -4.31 15.21 4.17
N GLU A 326 -5.49 15.31 3.57
CA GLU A 326 -6.52 16.28 3.96
C GLU A 326 -7.05 15.99 5.37
N PHE A 327 -7.22 14.72 5.74
CA PHE A 327 -7.62 14.34 7.10
C PHE A 327 -6.58 14.76 8.14
N LEU A 328 -5.28 14.58 7.82
CA LEU A 328 -4.19 15.02 8.68
C LEU A 328 -4.23 16.55 8.86
N LYS A 329 -4.42 17.32 7.77
CA LYS A 329 -4.56 18.79 7.87
C LYS A 329 -5.76 19.18 8.74
N ALA A 330 -6.91 18.57 8.50
CA ALA A 330 -8.14 18.81 9.26
C ALA A 330 -7.93 18.49 10.75
N ALA A 331 -7.40 17.31 11.09
CA ALA A 331 -7.13 16.91 12.47
C ALA A 331 -6.14 17.86 13.18
N LEU A 332 -5.10 18.34 12.49
CA LEU A 332 -4.18 19.32 13.06
C LEU A 332 -4.83 20.71 13.25
N GLY A 333 -5.72 21.13 12.35
CA GLY A 333 -6.39 22.44 12.39
C GLY A 333 -7.69 22.51 13.21
N HIS A 334 -8.28 21.37 13.57
CA HIS A 334 -9.59 21.29 14.24
C HIS A 334 -9.59 21.92 15.65
N PRO A 335 -10.69 22.50 16.16
CA PRO A 335 -10.71 23.08 17.51
C PRO A 335 -10.65 22.05 18.66
N ASP A 336 -11.13 20.82 18.45
CA ASP A 336 -11.10 19.75 19.45
C ASP A 336 -9.65 19.40 19.87
N GLU A 337 -9.36 19.46 21.18
CA GLU A 337 -8.05 19.20 21.77
C GLU A 337 -7.53 17.77 21.57
N ASN A 338 -8.39 16.80 21.30
CA ASN A 338 -8.05 15.40 21.14
C ASN A 338 -7.97 14.96 19.67
N SER A 339 -8.41 15.79 18.73
CA SER A 339 -8.41 15.51 17.28
C SER A 339 -7.12 14.87 16.75
N SER A 340 -5.95 15.42 17.11
CA SER A 340 -4.64 14.87 16.73
C SER A 340 -4.43 13.47 17.32
N ARG A 341 -4.67 13.30 18.62
CA ARG A 341 -4.51 12.01 19.30
C ARG A 341 -5.40 10.93 18.69
N ASP A 342 -6.68 11.24 18.48
CA ASP A 342 -7.67 10.29 17.98
C ASP A 342 -7.36 9.89 16.52
N PHE A 343 -6.95 10.84 15.67
CA PHE A 343 -6.52 10.57 14.29
C PHE A 343 -5.30 9.63 14.25
N PHE A 344 -4.25 9.91 15.03
CA PHE A 344 -3.03 9.10 15.01
C PHE A 344 -3.24 7.71 15.62
N ALA A 345 -4.12 7.57 16.61
CA ALA A 345 -4.52 6.26 17.14
C ALA A 345 -5.24 5.41 16.07
N ALA A 346 -6.18 6.00 15.33
CA ALA A 346 -6.85 5.33 14.21
C ALA A 346 -5.84 4.96 13.11
N LEU A 347 -4.96 5.88 12.73
CA LEU A 347 -3.95 5.68 11.70
C LEU A 347 -2.97 4.55 12.07
N ALA A 348 -2.52 4.46 13.32
CA ALA A 348 -1.51 3.49 13.76
C ALA A 348 -1.94 2.02 13.56
N SER A 349 -3.24 1.74 13.56
CA SER A 349 -3.80 0.39 13.41
C SER A 349 -4.46 0.13 12.05
N SER A 350 -4.77 1.19 11.30
CA SER A 350 -5.50 1.12 10.03
C SER A 350 -4.80 0.39 8.90
N SER A 351 -5.57 -0.28 8.04
CA SER A 351 -5.08 -0.88 6.80
C SER A 351 -4.74 0.16 5.72
N CYS A 352 -5.24 1.39 5.78
CA CYS A 352 -4.93 2.40 4.75
C CYS A 352 -3.70 3.26 5.05
N ARG A 353 -3.07 3.12 6.24
CA ARG A 353 -1.95 3.97 6.68
C ARG A 353 -0.73 3.96 5.75
N ALA A 354 -0.51 2.85 5.05
CA ALA A 354 0.59 2.74 4.10
C ALA A 354 0.48 3.71 2.92
N ALA A 355 -0.75 4.07 2.53
CA ALA A 355 -1.00 5.01 1.45
C ALA A 355 -0.48 6.41 1.82
N LEU A 356 -0.74 6.87 3.05
CA LEU A 356 -0.21 8.13 3.55
C LEU A 356 1.32 8.16 3.57
N TYR A 357 1.96 7.04 3.90
CA TYR A 357 3.42 6.88 3.97
C TYR A 357 4.11 6.68 2.61
N SER A 358 3.35 6.53 1.52
CA SER A 358 3.90 6.18 0.21
C SER A 358 4.41 7.43 -0.51
N GLU A 359 5.72 7.70 -0.41
CA GLU A 359 6.36 8.86 -1.03
C GLU A 359 6.79 8.60 -2.49
N PHE A 360 6.79 9.66 -3.31
CA PHE A 360 7.32 9.64 -4.68
C PHE A 360 7.97 10.98 -5.01
N ASP A 361 9.27 10.97 -5.32
CA ASP A 361 10.01 12.16 -5.69
C ASP A 361 9.66 12.58 -7.12
N LEU A 362 8.92 13.68 -7.24
CA LEU A 362 8.56 14.29 -8.51
C LEU A 362 9.60 15.29 -9.04
N SER A 363 10.63 15.61 -8.26
CA SER A 363 11.70 16.51 -8.68
C SER A 363 12.32 16.13 -10.03
N PRO A 364 12.52 14.84 -10.38
CA PRO A 364 13.05 14.46 -11.68
C PRO A 364 12.23 14.99 -12.85
N PHE A 365 10.91 15.15 -12.74
CA PHE A 365 10.06 15.59 -13.85
C PHE A 365 10.16 17.09 -14.15
N VAL A 366 10.61 17.88 -13.19
CA VAL A 366 10.73 19.36 -13.31
C VAL A 366 12.17 19.85 -13.34
N LYS A 367 13.15 18.98 -13.07
CA LYS A 367 14.57 19.34 -13.09
C LYS A 367 15.07 19.58 -14.51
N GLU A 368 15.62 20.76 -14.72
CA GLU A 368 16.30 21.15 -15.95
C GLU A 368 17.82 21.00 -15.85
N ASN A 369 18.48 20.80 -17.00
CA ASN A 369 19.94 20.70 -17.10
C ASN A 369 20.63 22.07 -16.94
N ASN A 370 20.42 22.72 -15.80
CA ASN A 370 20.97 24.01 -15.43
C ASN A 370 21.67 23.93 -14.06
N LYS A 371 22.33 25.02 -13.61
CA LYS A 371 23.08 25.04 -12.34
C LYS A 371 22.22 24.60 -11.15
N LEU A 372 20.97 25.04 -11.10
CA LEU A 372 20.05 24.76 -10.02
C LEU A 372 19.66 23.27 -9.99
N GLY A 373 19.22 22.73 -11.13
CA GLY A 373 18.81 21.33 -11.27
C GLY A 373 19.94 20.33 -11.00
N ARG A 374 21.18 20.74 -11.30
CA ARG A 374 22.40 19.96 -10.99
C ARG A 374 22.83 20.03 -9.53
N SER A 375 22.49 21.10 -8.80
CA SER A 375 22.89 21.27 -7.40
C SER A 375 21.88 20.78 -6.37
N LEU A 376 20.58 20.86 -6.67
CA LEU A 376 19.52 20.50 -5.73
C LEU A 376 19.25 19.00 -5.75
N PHE A 377 19.30 18.35 -4.57
CA PHE A 377 18.90 16.95 -4.44
C PHE A 377 17.43 16.74 -4.79
N GLY A 378 16.53 17.62 -4.34
CA GLY A 378 15.14 17.63 -4.75
C GLY A 378 14.50 18.98 -4.50
N PHE A 379 13.34 19.20 -5.09
CA PHE A 379 12.52 20.36 -4.80
C PHE A 379 11.68 20.05 -3.55
N PRO A 380 11.70 20.93 -2.54
CA PRO A 380 10.91 20.74 -1.33
C PRO A 380 9.42 20.64 -1.63
N GLU A 381 8.95 21.41 -2.61
CA GLU A 381 7.58 21.42 -3.13
C GLU A 381 7.62 21.34 -4.65
N VAL A 382 6.81 20.47 -5.23
CA VAL A 382 6.69 20.29 -6.69
C VAL A 382 5.25 20.56 -7.07
N ASP A 383 4.99 21.79 -7.50
CA ASP A 383 3.70 22.18 -8.08
C ASP A 383 3.66 21.73 -9.55
N ILE A 384 3.15 20.51 -9.74
CA ILE A 384 2.80 19.98 -11.06
C ILE A 384 1.42 19.35 -11.01
N GLU A 385 0.70 19.51 -12.11
CA GLU A 385 -0.49 18.73 -12.39
C GLU A 385 -0.11 17.29 -12.73
N LEU A 386 -0.75 16.33 -12.05
CA LEU A 386 -0.52 14.93 -12.31
C LEU A 386 -1.25 14.48 -13.57
N LYS A 387 -0.66 13.51 -14.26
CA LYS A 387 -1.12 12.97 -15.54
C LYS A 387 -1.03 11.45 -15.48
N PRO A 388 -1.77 10.71 -16.32
CA PRO A 388 -1.68 9.24 -16.35
C PRO A 388 -0.23 8.73 -16.47
N GLY A 389 0.62 9.42 -17.23
CA GLY A 389 2.04 9.09 -17.34
C GLY A 389 2.81 9.10 -16.00
N HIS A 390 2.49 10.03 -15.10
CA HIS A 390 3.09 10.10 -13.77
C HIS A 390 2.64 8.91 -12.90
N LEU A 391 1.36 8.51 -13.00
CA LEU A 391 0.85 7.31 -12.34
C LEU A 391 1.57 6.06 -12.84
N TYR A 392 1.77 5.91 -14.15
CA TYR A 392 2.44 4.72 -14.70
C TYR A 392 3.91 4.63 -14.27
N GLU A 393 4.62 5.76 -14.19
CA GLU A 393 5.97 5.83 -13.62
C GLU A 393 5.97 5.42 -12.14
N TYR A 394 5.05 5.98 -11.34
CA TYR A 394 4.86 5.60 -9.95
C TYR A 394 4.59 4.09 -9.81
N LEU A 395 3.71 3.53 -10.63
CA LEU A 395 3.38 2.11 -10.64
C LEU A 395 4.56 1.24 -11.01
N SER A 396 5.25 1.58 -12.09
CA SER A 396 6.41 0.83 -12.57
C SER A 396 7.50 0.69 -11.49
N LEU A 397 7.70 1.73 -10.69
CA LEU A 397 8.67 1.75 -9.59
C LEU A 397 8.16 1.02 -8.34
N ASN A 398 6.83 0.92 -8.17
CA ASN A 398 6.21 0.28 -7.02
C ASN A 398 5.78 -1.18 -7.26
N LEU A 399 6.02 -1.72 -8.46
CA LEU A 399 6.02 -3.15 -8.72
C LEU A 399 6.93 -3.88 -7.71
N GLY A 400 6.61 -5.15 -7.44
CA GLY A 400 7.40 -5.98 -6.53
C GLY A 400 8.89 -5.99 -6.89
N GLU A 401 9.76 -6.07 -5.89
CA GLU A 401 11.22 -5.96 -6.07
C GLU A 401 11.76 -6.98 -7.09
N ASN A 402 11.09 -8.13 -7.23
CA ASN A 402 11.36 -9.12 -8.26
C ASN A 402 11.32 -8.52 -9.67
N TYR A 403 10.27 -7.76 -9.99
CA TYR A 403 10.11 -7.11 -11.28
C TYR A 403 11.13 -6.00 -11.49
N LEU A 404 11.51 -5.27 -10.42
CA LEU A 404 12.57 -4.28 -10.50
C LEU A 404 13.92 -4.91 -10.84
N LEU A 405 14.16 -6.14 -10.39
CA LEU A 405 15.42 -6.85 -10.62
C LEU A 405 15.46 -7.62 -11.95
N THR A 406 14.31 -8.09 -12.46
CA THR A 406 14.27 -8.92 -13.68
C THR A 406 13.81 -8.20 -14.93
N LEU A 407 12.99 -7.13 -14.81
CA LEU A 407 12.37 -6.47 -15.94
C LEU A 407 13.00 -5.10 -16.21
N SER A 408 13.14 -4.78 -17.48
CA SER A 408 13.50 -3.45 -17.95
C SER A 408 12.44 -2.42 -17.54
N LYS A 409 12.82 -1.14 -17.57
CA LYS A 409 11.88 -0.04 -17.29
C LYS A 409 10.68 -0.07 -18.23
N ASP A 410 10.90 -0.34 -19.52
CA ASP A 410 9.84 -0.32 -20.53
C ASP A 410 8.82 -1.46 -20.33
N GLU A 411 9.28 -2.66 -19.99
CA GLU A 411 8.40 -3.78 -19.62
C GLU A 411 7.58 -3.46 -18.37
N ARG A 412 8.20 -2.85 -17.35
CA ARG A 412 7.49 -2.42 -16.12
C ARG A 412 6.44 -1.34 -16.41
N LEU A 413 6.74 -0.40 -17.30
CA LEU A 413 5.78 0.62 -17.74
C LEU A 413 4.62 0.00 -18.53
N ALA A 414 4.88 -1.04 -19.33
CA ALA A 414 3.83 -1.76 -20.02
C ALA A 414 2.89 -2.49 -19.05
N ILE A 415 3.43 -3.16 -18.03
CA ILE A 415 2.62 -3.76 -16.95
C ILE A 415 1.77 -2.69 -16.25
N ALA A 416 2.37 -1.55 -15.91
CA ALA A 416 1.65 -0.45 -15.25
C ALA A 416 0.47 0.09 -16.08
N ARG A 417 0.61 0.14 -17.41
CA ARG A 417 -0.48 0.50 -18.34
C ARG A 417 -1.51 -0.61 -18.44
N GLY A 418 -1.06 -1.87 -18.48
CA GLY A 418 -1.90 -3.07 -18.54
C GLY A 418 -2.86 -3.21 -17.36
N CYS A 419 -2.60 -2.54 -16.22
CA CYS A 419 -3.56 -2.46 -15.10
C CYS A 419 -4.86 -1.71 -15.45
N PHE A 420 -4.91 -0.98 -16.57
CA PHE A 420 -6.08 -0.22 -17.02
C PHE A 420 -6.37 -0.51 -18.50
N PRO A 421 -6.79 -1.75 -18.84
CA PRO A 421 -6.78 -2.22 -20.22
C PRO A 421 -7.86 -1.60 -21.13
N THR A 422 -8.89 -0.97 -20.56
CA THR A 422 -10.06 -0.48 -21.31
C THR A 422 -10.12 1.04 -21.40
N ALA A 423 -10.91 1.58 -22.33
CA ALA A 423 -11.05 3.02 -22.52
C ALA A 423 -11.71 3.71 -21.30
N GLU A 424 -12.67 3.02 -20.68
CA GLU A 424 -13.39 3.47 -19.49
C GLU A 424 -12.43 3.62 -18.30
N LEU A 425 -11.50 2.67 -18.13
CA LEU A 425 -10.51 2.71 -17.06
C LEU A 425 -9.41 3.75 -17.32
N HIS A 426 -9.03 3.97 -18.58
CA HIS A 426 -8.17 5.08 -18.94
C HIS A 426 -8.80 6.44 -18.61
N ALA A 427 -10.11 6.59 -18.86
CA ALA A 427 -10.84 7.79 -18.48
C ALA A 427 -10.91 7.95 -16.96
N MET A 428 -11.21 6.88 -16.21
CA MET A 428 -11.18 6.90 -14.74
C MET A 428 -9.83 7.40 -14.19
N VAL A 429 -8.72 6.91 -14.76
CA VAL A 429 -7.37 7.37 -14.41
C VAL A 429 -7.22 8.86 -14.71
N ALA A 430 -7.57 9.29 -15.93
CA ALA A 430 -7.43 10.69 -16.34
C ALA A 430 -8.25 11.64 -15.46
N ASP A 431 -9.51 11.30 -15.21
CA ASP A 431 -10.44 12.08 -14.38
C ASP A 431 -9.97 12.14 -12.93
N THR A 432 -9.47 11.03 -12.39
CA THR A 432 -8.87 11.02 -11.04
C THR A 432 -7.64 11.92 -10.97
N MET A 433 -6.76 11.89 -11.99
CA MET A 433 -5.57 12.74 -12.04
C MET A 433 -5.91 14.23 -12.08
N LEU A 434 -7.08 14.62 -12.60
CA LEU A 434 -7.51 16.03 -12.62
C LEU A 434 -7.57 16.64 -11.22
N PHE A 435 -7.73 15.81 -10.19
CA PHE A 435 -7.83 16.26 -8.82
C PHE A 435 -6.55 16.03 -8.02
N LEU A 436 -5.46 15.52 -8.61
CA LEU A 436 -4.21 15.28 -7.89
C LEU A 436 -3.10 16.23 -8.35
N SER A 437 -2.27 16.67 -7.41
CA SER A 437 -1.09 17.49 -7.69
C SER A 437 0.15 16.94 -7.00
N GLY A 438 1.32 17.41 -7.42
CA GLY A 438 2.59 16.90 -6.89
C GLY A 438 2.75 17.07 -5.38
N ILE A 439 2.01 18.02 -4.80
CA ILE A 439 1.90 18.25 -3.36
C ILE A 439 1.40 17.02 -2.59
N ASP A 440 0.54 16.22 -3.22
CA ASP A 440 -0.16 15.13 -2.55
C ASP A 440 0.80 14.00 -2.20
N PHE A 441 1.92 13.90 -2.92
CA PHE A 441 2.97 12.96 -2.59
C PHE A 441 3.76 13.33 -1.36
N GLN A 442 3.61 14.52 -0.77
CA GLN A 442 4.52 15.04 0.26
C GLN A 442 3.86 15.28 1.63
N PHE A 443 2.59 14.90 1.82
CA PHE A 443 1.83 15.19 3.06
C PHE A 443 2.53 14.76 4.35
N PHE A 444 3.22 13.62 4.35
CA PHE A 444 3.91 13.08 5.52
C PHE A 444 5.41 13.43 5.56
N MET A 445 5.91 14.20 4.60
CA MET A 445 7.28 14.70 4.61
C MET A 445 7.43 15.86 5.61
N PRO A 446 8.62 16.06 6.21
CA PRO A 446 8.86 17.12 7.21
C PRO A 446 8.65 18.55 6.70
N ILE A 447 8.58 18.76 5.39
CA ILE A 447 8.20 20.05 4.81
C ILE A 447 6.72 20.38 5.01
N ARG A 448 5.84 19.36 5.01
CA ARG A 448 4.39 19.51 5.22
C ARG A 448 4.00 19.23 6.66
N LEU A 449 4.54 18.16 7.23
CA LEU A 449 4.28 17.76 8.60
C LEU A 449 5.48 18.10 9.48
N ASN A 450 5.42 19.24 10.17
CA ASN A 450 6.35 19.55 11.25
C ASN A 450 5.92 18.77 12.51
N PRO A 451 6.73 17.81 13.02
CA PRO A 451 6.37 17.02 14.20
C PRO A 451 6.07 17.86 15.43
N GLY A 452 6.67 19.06 15.56
CA GLY A 452 6.40 19.97 16.67
C GLY A 452 4.93 20.37 16.80
N ARG A 453 4.17 20.37 15.69
CA ARG A 453 2.73 20.69 15.69
C ARG A 453 1.90 19.66 16.47
N LEU A 454 2.42 18.44 16.64
CA LEU A 454 1.73 17.40 17.41
C LEU A 454 1.65 17.72 18.91
N ALA A 455 2.45 18.67 19.40
CA ALA A 455 2.40 19.16 20.78
C ALA A 455 1.50 20.40 20.96
N GLU A 456 0.92 20.94 19.88
CA GLU A 456 0.00 22.10 19.95
C GLU A 456 -1.35 21.75 20.60
N LYS A 457 -1.66 20.45 20.69
CA LYS A 457 -2.90 19.87 21.24
C LYS A 457 -2.57 18.72 22.18
N SER A 458 -3.59 17.98 22.65
CA SER A 458 -3.36 16.69 23.30
C SER A 458 -2.55 15.78 22.36
N PRO A 459 -1.30 15.41 22.73
CA PRO A 459 -0.43 14.69 21.83
C PRO A 459 -0.94 13.26 21.62
N PRO A 460 -0.68 12.66 20.44
CA PRO A 460 -0.84 11.23 20.26
C PRO A 460 -0.01 10.43 21.26
N SER A 461 -0.45 9.22 21.60
CA SER A 461 0.25 8.41 22.58
C SER A 461 1.67 8.04 22.10
N GLU A 462 2.57 7.79 23.04
CA GLU A 462 3.94 7.35 22.70
C GLU A 462 3.93 6.06 21.87
N GLU A 463 3.01 5.14 22.16
CA GLU A 463 2.87 3.87 21.44
C GLU A 463 2.45 4.10 19.98
N ASP A 464 1.44 4.95 19.75
CA ASP A 464 0.94 5.26 18.41
C ASP A 464 2.02 5.96 17.56
N LEU A 465 2.68 6.98 18.10
CA LEU A 465 3.77 7.68 17.40
C LEU A 465 4.94 6.74 17.11
N THR A 466 5.23 5.82 18.03
CA THR A 466 6.27 4.82 17.84
C THR A 466 5.92 3.85 16.71
N ALA A 467 4.65 3.45 16.58
CA ALA A 467 4.20 2.62 15.47
C ALA A 467 4.26 3.37 14.14
N VAL A 468 3.79 4.62 14.12
CA VAL A 468 3.79 5.48 12.94
C VAL A 468 5.21 5.77 12.45
N VAL A 469 6.14 6.17 13.32
CA VAL A 469 7.53 6.44 12.91
C VAL A 469 8.20 5.17 12.40
N ARG A 470 7.98 4.02 13.05
CA ARG A 470 8.53 2.73 12.61
C ARG A 470 8.05 2.42 11.19
N ASP A 471 6.74 2.58 10.94
CA ASP A 471 6.14 2.18 9.68
C ASP A 471 6.56 3.12 8.55
N TYR A 472 6.51 4.44 8.78
CA TYR A 472 6.98 5.44 7.83
C TYR A 472 8.47 5.31 7.51
N SER A 473 9.33 5.13 8.53
CA SER A 473 10.78 4.96 8.33
C SER A 473 11.08 3.80 7.41
N ARG A 474 10.42 2.66 7.64
CA ARG A 474 10.58 1.46 6.82
C ARG A 474 10.07 1.64 5.39
N MET A 475 8.97 2.36 5.20
CA MET A 475 8.48 2.74 3.87
C MET A 475 9.52 3.56 3.10
N LEU A 476 10.18 4.53 3.75
CA LEU A 476 11.24 5.33 3.12
C LEU A 476 12.48 4.49 2.80
N VAL A 477 12.83 3.51 3.63
CA VAL A 477 13.93 2.58 3.34
C VAL A 477 13.63 1.76 2.10
N ILE A 478 12.43 1.18 2.00
CA ILE A 478 11.97 0.45 0.82
C ILE A 478 12.06 1.36 -0.41
N TYR A 479 11.55 2.58 -0.31
CA TYR A 479 11.55 3.50 -1.44
C TYR A 479 12.98 3.80 -1.95
N ARG A 480 13.93 4.08 -1.04
CA ARG A 480 15.34 4.28 -1.41
C ARG A 480 15.95 3.06 -2.10
N GLN A 481 15.58 1.85 -1.68
CA GLN A 481 16.07 0.65 -2.33
C GLN A 481 15.49 0.45 -3.72
N ARG A 482 14.19 0.70 -3.90
CA ARG A 482 13.54 0.63 -5.21
C ARG A 482 14.17 1.58 -6.22
N ILE A 483 14.53 2.79 -5.77
CA ILE A 483 15.28 3.75 -6.61
C ILE A 483 16.65 3.17 -7.03
N VAL A 484 17.35 2.45 -6.16
CA VAL A 484 18.64 1.82 -6.52
C VAL A 484 18.44 0.62 -7.45
N MET A 485 17.39 -0.18 -7.22
CA MET A 485 17.06 -1.34 -8.06
C MET A 485 16.56 -0.93 -9.44
N GLU A 486 15.94 0.24 -9.58
CA GLU A 486 15.47 0.79 -10.86
C GLU A 486 16.63 0.98 -11.85
N ASP A 487 17.80 1.40 -11.37
CA ASP A 487 18.99 1.65 -12.20
C ASP A 487 20.28 1.38 -11.42
N PRO A 488 20.67 0.11 -11.23
CA PRO A 488 21.85 -0.26 -10.45
C PRO A 488 23.15 0.30 -11.01
N ASP A 489 23.21 0.48 -12.33
CA ASP A 489 24.42 0.92 -13.03
C ASP A 489 24.63 2.42 -12.87
N ALA A 490 23.58 3.25 -12.90
CA ALA A 490 23.69 4.67 -12.53
C ALA A 490 24.21 4.87 -11.10
N TYR A 491 23.88 3.98 -10.16
CA TYR A 491 24.40 4.10 -8.79
C TYR A 491 25.87 3.73 -8.68
N LYS A 492 26.36 2.78 -9.50
CA LYS A 492 27.79 2.41 -9.59
C LYS A 492 28.63 3.42 -10.37
N ALA A 493 28.04 4.09 -11.35
CA ALA A 493 28.76 5.04 -12.20
C ALA A 493 29.23 6.28 -11.41
N GLU A 494 30.39 6.82 -11.79
CA GLU A 494 30.92 8.07 -11.23
C GLU A 494 30.44 9.28 -12.03
N ILE A 495 30.17 10.39 -11.34
CA ILE A 495 29.81 11.65 -12.01
C ILE A 495 31.10 12.29 -12.52
N ASP A 496 31.23 12.41 -13.83
CA ASP A 496 32.37 13.08 -14.47
C ASP A 496 32.24 14.62 -14.34
N PRO A 497 33.08 15.31 -13.55
CA PRO A 497 32.97 16.75 -13.34
C PRO A 497 33.13 17.58 -14.62
N GLU A 498 33.83 17.05 -15.63
CA GLU A 498 34.11 17.75 -16.88
C GLU A 498 32.95 17.65 -17.89
N LYS A 499 32.04 16.68 -17.70
CA LYS A 499 30.89 16.43 -18.59
C LYS A 499 29.54 16.78 -17.96
N VAL A 500 29.51 17.54 -16.87
CA VAL A 500 28.31 17.84 -16.06
C VAL A 500 27.19 18.54 -16.86
N ALA A 501 27.51 19.15 -18.01
CA ALA A 501 26.52 19.76 -18.89
C ALA A 501 25.90 18.81 -19.92
N THR A 502 26.43 17.59 -20.08
CA THR A 502 25.87 16.60 -21.02
C THR A 502 24.56 16.01 -20.47
N GLU A 503 23.69 15.59 -21.38
CA GLU A 503 22.41 14.97 -21.01
C GLU A 503 22.59 13.66 -20.26
N GLU A 504 23.55 12.84 -20.69
CA GLU A 504 23.89 11.57 -20.05
C GLU A 504 24.30 11.77 -18.58
N ASN A 505 25.25 12.67 -18.33
CA ASN A 505 25.71 12.93 -16.97
C ASN A 505 24.65 13.67 -16.13
N PHE A 506 23.80 14.48 -16.75
CA PHE A 506 22.66 15.09 -16.07
C PHE A 506 21.62 14.05 -15.64
N ASN A 507 21.34 13.05 -16.48
CA ASN A 507 20.47 11.93 -16.12
C ASN A 507 21.05 11.10 -14.97
N LEU A 508 22.37 10.86 -14.97
CA LEU A 508 23.08 10.24 -13.86
C LEU A 508 22.92 11.03 -12.55
N ILE A 509 23.10 12.36 -12.60
CA ILE A 509 22.88 13.27 -11.48
C ILE A 509 21.42 13.17 -10.99
N ARG A 510 20.44 13.25 -11.89
CA ARG A 510 19.01 13.13 -11.55
C ARG A 510 18.73 11.82 -10.82
N GLN A 511 19.25 10.70 -11.29
CA GLN A 511 19.06 9.40 -10.65
C GLN A 511 19.65 9.37 -9.24
N LYS A 512 20.91 9.75 -9.06
CA LYS A 512 21.56 9.78 -7.73
C LYS A 512 20.87 10.74 -6.76
N HIS A 513 20.34 11.86 -7.26
CA HIS A 513 19.64 12.87 -6.47
C HIS A 513 18.31 12.35 -5.88
N LYS A 514 17.58 11.47 -6.57
CA LYS A 514 16.34 10.85 -6.06
C LYS A 514 16.57 10.22 -4.68
N ARG A 515 17.57 9.33 -4.56
CA ARG A 515 17.89 8.65 -3.30
C ARG A 515 18.37 9.61 -2.22
N ALA A 516 19.18 10.60 -2.60
CA ALA A 516 19.71 11.61 -1.67
C ALA A 516 18.59 12.47 -1.08
N PHE A 517 17.61 12.85 -1.89
CA PHE A 517 16.44 13.62 -1.43
C PHE A 517 15.63 12.84 -0.39
N VAL A 518 15.26 11.59 -0.69
CA VAL A 518 14.50 10.74 0.26
C VAL A 518 15.26 10.53 1.57
N TRP A 519 16.57 10.35 1.51
CA TRP A 519 17.42 10.25 2.70
C TRP A 519 17.35 11.51 3.55
N MET A 520 17.55 12.69 2.94
CA MET A 520 17.55 13.98 3.63
C MET A 520 16.21 14.23 4.34
N MET A 521 15.09 13.91 3.68
CA MET A 521 13.75 14.05 4.27
C MET A 521 13.53 13.07 5.43
N HIS A 522 14.03 11.83 5.31
CA HIS A 522 13.95 10.85 6.40
C HIS A 522 14.72 11.31 7.64
N GLU A 523 15.96 11.77 7.45
CA GLU A 523 16.81 12.30 8.52
C GLU A 523 16.17 13.51 9.21
N ALA A 524 15.60 14.44 8.43
CA ALA A 524 14.91 15.61 8.97
C ALA A 524 13.68 15.22 9.82
N MET A 525 12.88 14.25 9.36
CA MET A 525 11.73 13.74 10.13
C MET A 525 12.16 13.12 11.46
N LEU A 526 13.16 12.22 11.45
CA LEU A 526 13.64 11.56 12.67
C LEU A 526 14.19 12.58 13.69
N LYS A 527 14.94 13.59 13.23
CA LYS A 527 15.41 14.68 14.10
C LYS A 527 14.26 15.49 14.68
N GLY A 528 13.22 15.76 13.90
CA GLY A 528 12.01 16.43 14.37
C GLY A 528 11.30 15.64 15.47
N LEU A 529 11.16 14.32 15.28
CA LEU A 529 10.53 13.42 16.25
C LEU A 529 11.34 13.25 17.53
N ILE A 530 12.68 13.21 17.45
CA ILE A 530 13.54 13.21 18.65
C ILE A 530 13.28 14.47 19.50
N LYS A 531 13.21 15.64 18.87
CA LYS A 531 12.92 16.90 19.58
C LYS A 531 11.53 16.91 20.20
N LEU A 532 10.54 16.41 19.48
CA LEU A 532 9.17 16.27 20.00
C LEU A 532 9.14 15.31 21.21
N ALA A 533 9.78 14.15 21.09
CA ALA A 533 9.83 13.14 22.13
C ALA A 533 10.51 13.69 23.41
N ASP A 534 11.59 14.45 23.25
CA ASP A 534 12.25 15.16 24.34
C ASP A 534 11.32 16.17 25.04
N HIS A 535 10.55 16.93 24.26
CA HIS A 535 9.60 17.90 24.78
C HIS A 535 8.45 17.24 25.57
N LEU A 536 7.95 16.09 25.09
CA LEU A 536 6.82 15.37 25.68
C LEU A 536 7.22 14.36 26.77
N GLY A 537 8.53 14.09 26.95
CA GLY A 537 9.01 13.05 27.87
C GLY A 537 8.79 11.62 27.39
N TYR A 538 8.78 11.40 26.08
CA TYR A 538 8.57 10.09 25.43
C TYR A 538 9.91 9.38 25.19
N ASP A 539 10.46 8.78 26.24
CA ASP A 539 11.79 8.16 26.24
C ASP A 539 11.95 7.02 25.20
N ASN A 540 10.93 6.19 25.01
CA ASN A 540 10.95 5.07 24.07
C ASN A 540 10.83 5.56 22.62
N LEU A 541 10.01 6.57 22.33
CA LEU A 541 9.97 7.20 21.01
C LEU A 541 11.32 7.84 20.68
N LYS A 542 11.91 8.55 21.63
CA LYS A 542 13.24 9.17 21.49
C LYS A 542 14.31 8.12 21.19
N ALA A 543 14.38 7.07 22.00
CA ALA A 543 15.36 6.00 21.84
C ALA A 543 15.23 5.32 20.47
N LYS A 544 14.01 4.93 20.07
CA LYS A 544 13.77 4.28 18.77
C LYS A 544 14.08 5.18 17.58
N SER A 545 13.72 6.46 17.65
CA SER A 545 14.03 7.42 16.59
C SER A 545 15.53 7.67 16.48
N GLY A 546 16.24 7.73 17.62
CA GLY A 546 17.70 7.83 17.69
C GLY A 546 18.40 6.60 17.11
N ASP A 547 17.92 5.41 17.46
CA ASP A 547 18.43 4.14 16.93
C ASP A 547 18.25 4.06 15.41
N MET A 548 17.04 4.36 14.90
CA MET A 548 16.76 4.42 13.46
C MET A 548 17.66 5.43 12.74
N LEU A 549 17.86 6.62 13.31
CA LEU A 549 18.74 7.64 12.73
C LEU A 549 20.19 7.16 12.64
N SER A 550 20.68 6.45 13.66
CA SER A 550 22.04 5.90 13.68
C SER A 550 22.23 4.74 12.69
N GLN A 551 21.17 3.98 12.43
CA GLN A 551 21.16 2.82 11.53
C GLN A 551 20.86 3.17 10.08
N LEU A 552 20.29 4.35 9.81
CA LEU A 552 19.92 4.82 8.48
C LEU A 552 20.98 4.54 7.38
N PRO A 553 22.31 4.67 7.64
CA PRO A 553 23.33 4.35 6.65
C PRO A 553 23.63 2.89 6.40
N LYS A 554 23.15 2.00 7.27
CA LYS A 554 23.49 0.57 7.31
C LYS A 554 22.30 -0.32 7.03
N GLU A 555 21.09 0.23 6.92
CA GLU A 555 19.88 -0.55 6.70
C GLU A 555 19.86 -1.18 5.31
N VAL A 556 19.82 -2.50 5.29
CA VAL A 556 19.60 -3.33 4.10
C VAL A 556 18.36 -4.17 4.37
N ILE A 557 17.29 -3.93 3.62
CA ILE A 557 16.13 -4.82 3.61
C ILE A 557 16.50 -6.09 2.84
N PRO A 558 16.20 -7.27 3.38
CA PRO A 558 16.44 -8.53 2.69
C PRO A 558 15.77 -8.56 1.32
N THR A 559 16.51 -8.89 0.26
CA THR A 559 15.95 -9.19 -1.06
C THR A 559 15.45 -10.63 -1.11
N PRO A 560 14.45 -10.94 -1.96
CA PRO A 560 14.03 -12.32 -2.20
C PRO A 560 15.23 -13.17 -2.64
N LYS A 561 15.40 -14.35 -2.03
CA LYS A 561 16.48 -15.28 -2.39
C LYS A 561 16.05 -16.13 -3.59
N PRO A 562 16.88 -16.26 -4.64
CA PRO A 562 16.62 -17.22 -5.70
C PRO A 562 16.74 -18.66 -5.17
N VAL A 563 16.25 -19.61 -5.97
CA VAL A 563 16.60 -21.02 -5.77
C VAL A 563 18.12 -21.15 -5.96
N PRO A 564 18.87 -21.75 -5.03
CA PRO A 564 20.32 -21.89 -5.17
C PRO A 564 20.73 -22.62 -6.46
N ASP A 565 21.75 -22.12 -7.15
CA ASP A 565 22.22 -22.67 -8.44
C ASP A 565 22.53 -24.16 -8.36
N TYR A 566 23.11 -24.64 -7.26
CA TYR A 566 23.43 -26.06 -7.07
C TYR A 566 22.20 -26.99 -6.94
N ILE A 567 21.00 -26.44 -6.75
CA ILE A 567 19.73 -27.17 -6.80
C ILE A 567 19.23 -27.22 -8.23
N LEU A 568 19.33 -26.10 -8.96
CA LEU A 568 18.94 -25.99 -10.37
C LEU A 568 19.86 -26.83 -11.27
N ASP A 569 21.17 -26.80 -11.04
CA ASP A 569 22.20 -27.52 -11.81
C ASP A 569 22.13 -29.07 -11.66
N ARG A 570 21.37 -29.59 -10.69
CA ARG A 570 21.17 -31.04 -10.50
C ARG A 570 20.09 -31.61 -11.40
N GLN A 571 19.35 -30.76 -12.08
CA GLN A 571 18.28 -31.16 -12.99
C GLN A 571 18.70 -30.83 -14.41
N ASP A 572 18.30 -31.67 -15.37
CA ASP A 572 18.57 -31.41 -16.78
C ASP A 572 18.11 -29.99 -17.10
N LYS A 573 19.05 -29.14 -17.54
CA LYS A 573 18.80 -27.73 -17.82
C LYS A 573 17.66 -27.64 -18.84
N LEU A 574 16.45 -27.37 -18.36
CA LEU A 574 15.42 -26.79 -19.21
C LEU A 574 16.00 -25.51 -19.76
N GLU A 575 15.94 -25.36 -21.09
CA GLU A 575 16.29 -24.12 -21.76
C GLU A 575 15.62 -22.98 -21.01
N VAL A 576 16.43 -22.06 -20.49
CA VAL A 576 15.90 -20.84 -19.90
C VAL A 576 15.03 -20.23 -21.00
N PRO A 577 13.75 -19.90 -20.75
CA PRO A 577 12.99 -19.12 -21.71
C PRO A 577 13.58 -17.70 -21.70
N VAL A 578 14.70 -17.54 -22.39
CA VAL A 578 15.29 -16.27 -22.77
C VAL A 578 15.24 -16.29 -24.28
N GLN A 579 14.11 -15.84 -24.83
CA GLN A 579 14.02 -15.05 -26.06
C GLN A 579 12.55 -14.92 -26.51
N ASP A 580 12.15 -13.66 -26.77
CA ASP A 580 10.97 -13.23 -27.52
C ASP A 580 9.57 -13.55 -26.95
N VAL A 581 9.36 -13.41 -25.64
CA VAL A 581 8.00 -13.12 -25.16
C VAL A 581 7.72 -11.65 -25.47
N SER A 582 6.74 -11.36 -26.34
CA SER A 582 6.34 -9.97 -26.59
C SER A 582 5.94 -9.32 -25.27
N VAL A 583 6.13 -8.01 -25.15
CA VAL A 583 5.71 -7.25 -23.97
C VAL A 583 4.23 -7.50 -23.65
N ASP A 584 3.40 -7.64 -24.68
CA ASP A 584 1.96 -7.95 -24.53
C ASP A 584 1.73 -9.33 -23.90
N ASN A 585 2.43 -10.38 -24.37
CA ASN A 585 2.33 -11.72 -23.80
C ASN A 585 2.85 -11.78 -22.35
N LEU A 586 3.84 -10.95 -22.01
CA LEU A 586 4.36 -10.82 -20.65
C LEU A 586 3.32 -10.17 -19.73
N VAL A 587 2.64 -9.13 -20.20
CA VAL A 587 1.57 -8.44 -19.47
C VAL A 587 0.40 -9.39 -19.22
N GLU A 588 -0.05 -10.13 -20.24
CA GLU A 588 -1.12 -11.13 -20.09
C GLU A 588 -0.76 -12.20 -19.06
N LEU A 589 0.46 -12.75 -19.14
CA LEU A 589 0.94 -13.78 -18.21
C LEU A 589 1.03 -13.29 -16.76
N ILE A 590 1.46 -12.04 -16.55
CA ILE A 590 1.63 -11.46 -15.21
C ILE A 590 0.29 -11.07 -14.60
N LEU A 591 -0.61 -10.51 -15.41
CA LEU A 591 -1.94 -10.08 -14.97
C LEU A 591 -2.95 -11.23 -14.96
N GLY A 592 -2.59 -12.43 -15.45
CA GLY A 592 -3.51 -13.56 -15.50
C GLY A 592 -4.67 -13.34 -16.46
N LEU A 593 -4.47 -12.51 -17.50
CA LEU A 593 -5.43 -12.30 -18.59
C LEU A 593 -5.36 -13.51 -19.53
N ASP A 594 -5.84 -14.66 -19.09
CA ASP A 594 -5.94 -15.84 -19.95
C ASP A 594 -6.92 -15.55 -21.09
N SER A 595 -6.39 -15.48 -22.32
CA SER A 595 -7.18 -15.55 -23.57
C SER A 595 -7.72 -16.97 -23.85
N HIS A 596 -7.70 -17.85 -22.85
CA HIS A 596 -8.31 -19.19 -22.88
C HIS A 596 -9.52 -19.30 -21.94
N VAL A 597 -10.46 -18.37 -22.08
CA VAL A 597 -11.89 -18.65 -21.86
C VAL A 597 -12.53 -18.83 -23.23
N SER A 598 -12.27 -19.97 -23.85
CA SER A 598 -13.12 -20.58 -24.90
C SER A 598 -12.66 -22.01 -25.16
N ASP A 599 -13.29 -22.95 -24.46
CA ASP A 599 -14.15 -23.98 -25.09
C ASP A 599 -15.16 -24.52 -24.07
#